data_AF-A0AAD3DBC5-F1
#
_entry.id   AF-A0AAD3DBC5-F1
#
_cell.length_a   1.000
_cell.length_b   1.000
_cell.length_c   1.000
_cell.angle_alpha   90.00
_cell.angle_beta   90.00
_cell.angle_gamma   90.00
#
_symmetry.space_group_name_H-M   'P 1'
#
loop_
_entity.id
_entity.type
_entity.pdbx_description
1 polymer ?
#
loop_
_entity_poly.entity_id
_entity_poly.type
_entity_poly.pdbx_seq_one_letter_code
_entity_poly.pdbx_strand_id
1 'polypeptide(L)'
;MAVIDEEVVATTNELDQQEVAVLRKRLEETNAATSETTSHNLSPPPDWEPVPTVSIDEGRWKYVLISATEPYSTDGSGECYTSFYVTSKKYAEYHRNAAEPYVNLLQSRGYRDIHVSGGGRIHLDSDERTIHIFGFSYGFGLGDHAAAKRVIERDERYKGFKVTWSNDGY
;
A
#
# COMPACT_ATOMS: atom_id res chain seq x y z
N MET A 1 3.02 43.17 28.25
CA MET A 1 1.84 42.85 27.41
C MET A 1 2.18 41.59 26.64
N ALA A 2 1.18 40.74 26.46
CA ALA A 2 1.27 39.28 26.35
C ALA A 2 2.18 38.75 25.24
N VAL A 3 2.83 37.64 25.59
CA VAL A 3 3.54 36.72 24.71
C VAL A 3 2.52 36.14 23.74
N ILE A 4 2.74 36.31 22.43
CA ILE A 4 2.07 35.50 21.43
C ILE A 4 2.77 34.15 21.44
N ASP A 5 2.25 33.22 22.23
CA ASP A 5 2.53 31.80 22.07
C ASP A 5 2.00 31.42 20.69
N GLU A 6 2.92 31.36 19.72
CA GLU A 6 2.70 30.76 18.42
C GLU A 6 2.47 29.28 18.68
N GLU A 7 1.19 28.90 18.74
CA GLU A 7 0.72 27.53 18.93
C GLU A 7 1.33 26.68 17.82
N VAL A 8 2.45 26.03 18.11
CA VAL A 8 3.02 24.96 17.29
C VAL A 8 2.06 23.79 17.41
N VAL A 9 0.97 23.85 16.64
CA VAL A 9 -0.11 22.86 16.68
C VAL A 9 0.53 21.50 16.40
N ALA A 10 0.45 20.62 17.40
CA ALA A 10 0.88 19.23 17.31
C ALA A 10 -0.06 18.44 16.37
N THR A 11 0.00 18.76 15.07
CA THR A 11 -0.93 18.30 14.03
C THR A 11 -0.60 16.93 13.43
N THR A 12 0.32 16.16 14.00
CA THR A 12 0.91 15.04 13.24
C THR A 12 0.05 13.78 13.16
N ASN A 13 -0.83 13.52 14.14
CA ASN A 13 -1.62 12.28 14.15
C ASN A 13 -3.08 12.49 13.72
N GLU A 14 -3.73 13.58 14.14
CA GLU A 14 -5.12 13.85 13.79
C GLU A 14 -5.29 14.21 12.30
N LEU A 15 -4.37 15.00 11.74
CA LEU A 15 -4.38 15.27 10.30
C LEU A 15 -4.14 13.99 9.50
N ASP A 16 -3.20 13.13 9.91
CA ASP A 16 -2.97 11.83 9.25
C ASP A 16 -4.24 10.97 9.26
N GLN A 17 -4.94 10.90 10.40
CA GLN A 17 -6.21 10.18 10.50
C GLN A 17 -7.31 10.78 9.61
N GLN A 18 -7.42 12.11 9.55
CA GLN A 18 -8.39 12.79 8.67
C GLN A 18 -8.09 12.53 7.19
N GLU A 19 -6.82 12.66 6.79
CA GLU A 19 -6.42 12.43 5.41
C GLU A 19 -6.58 10.96 4.99
N VAL A 20 -6.31 10.01 5.89
CA VAL A 20 -6.60 8.59 5.68
C VAL A 20 -8.11 8.34 5.57
N ALA A 21 -8.93 8.99 6.39
CA ALA A 21 -10.39 8.87 6.30
C ALA A 21 -10.91 9.39 4.94
N VAL A 22 -10.36 10.49 4.43
CA VAL A 22 -10.68 11.00 3.09
C VAL A 22 -10.33 9.98 2.01
N LEU A 23 -9.13 9.37 2.08
CA LEU A 23 -8.72 8.35 1.11
C LEU A 23 -9.61 7.09 1.18
N ARG A 24 -9.94 6.61 2.38
CA ARG A 24 -10.84 5.46 2.56
C ARG A 24 -12.21 5.72 1.96
N LYS A 25 -12.80 6.88 2.24
CA LYS A 25 -14.10 7.28 1.68
C LYS A 25 -14.08 7.33 0.15
N ARG A 26 -13.03 7.91 -0.44
CA ARG A 26 -12.86 7.93 -1.91
C ARG A 26 -12.78 6.52 -2.50
N LEU A 27 -12.06 5.61 -1.84
CA LEU A 27 -11.95 4.22 -2.27
C LEU A 27 -13.29 3.49 -2.17
N GLU A 28 -14.06 3.70 -1.11
CA GLU A 28 -15.41 3.14 -0.95
C GLU A 28 -16.35 3.61 -2.07
N GLU A 29 -16.38 4.91 -2.37
CA GLU A 29 -17.17 5.47 -3.47
C GLU A 29 -16.75 4.90 -4.83
N THR A 30 -15.44 4.75 -5.06
CA THR A 30 -14.92 4.18 -6.32
C THR A 30 -15.25 2.70 -6.46
N ASN A 31 -15.09 1.92 -5.39
CA ASN A 31 -15.38 0.48 -5.39
C ASN A 31 -16.89 0.23 -5.60
N ALA A 32 -17.75 1.07 -5.01
CA ALA A 32 -19.20 1.01 -5.23
C ALA A 32 -19.57 1.30 -6.70
N ALA A 33 -19.03 2.39 -7.28
CA ALA A 33 -19.31 2.76 -8.68
C ALA A 33 -18.84 1.68 -9.68
N THR A 34 -17.74 1.00 -9.39
CA THR A 34 -17.19 -0.02 -10.29
C THR A 34 -17.99 -1.32 -10.27
N SER A 35 -18.64 -1.64 -9.15
CA SER A 35 -19.50 -2.83 -9.01
C SER A 35 -20.74 -2.76 -9.91
N GLU A 36 -21.24 -1.56 -10.23
CA GLU A 36 -22.48 -1.36 -11.01
C GLU A 36 -22.27 -1.39 -12.53
N THR A 37 -21.03 -1.31 -13.03
CA THR A 37 -20.73 -1.09 -14.47
C THR A 37 -20.28 -2.36 -15.23
N THR A 38 -20.32 -3.54 -14.61
CA THR A 38 -19.59 -4.72 -15.10
C THR A 38 -20.12 -5.31 -16.43
N SER A 39 -19.48 -4.95 -17.55
CA SER A 39 -19.39 -5.76 -18.76
C SER A 39 -18.04 -6.48 -18.77
N HIS A 40 -18.07 -7.81 -18.66
CA HIS A 40 -16.88 -8.64 -18.51
C HIS A 40 -16.09 -8.76 -19.83
N ASN A 41 -15.10 -7.90 -20.06
CA ASN A 41 -13.97 -8.28 -20.90
C ASN A 41 -12.99 -9.06 -20.01
N LEU A 42 -13.06 -10.40 -20.09
CA LEU A 42 -12.29 -11.32 -19.25
C LEU A 42 -10.80 -11.41 -19.62
N SER A 43 -10.37 -10.72 -20.68
CA SER A 43 -9.01 -10.79 -21.20
C SER A 43 -8.36 -9.39 -21.26
N PRO A 44 -7.10 -9.25 -20.83
CA PRO A 44 -6.38 -7.98 -20.90
C PRO A 44 -6.12 -7.58 -22.35
N PRO A 45 -6.05 -6.27 -22.66
CA PRO A 45 -5.55 -5.83 -23.97
C PRO A 45 -4.06 -6.18 -24.12
N PRO A 46 -3.54 -6.30 -25.36
CA PRO A 46 -2.19 -6.81 -25.62
C PRO A 46 -1.04 -6.02 -24.99
N ASP A 47 -1.27 -4.75 -24.66
CA ASP A 47 -0.32 -3.80 -24.08
C ASP A 47 -0.53 -3.57 -22.57
N TRP A 48 -1.45 -4.30 -21.95
CA TRP A 48 -1.66 -4.21 -20.50
C TRP A 48 -0.60 -5.01 -19.74
N GLU A 49 0.02 -4.34 -18.77
CA GLU A 49 0.96 -4.95 -17.85
C GLU A 49 0.38 -4.93 -16.42
N PRO A 50 0.55 -6.03 -15.66
CA PRO A 50 0.13 -6.07 -14.27
C PRO A 50 0.94 -5.09 -13.43
N VAL A 51 0.30 -4.50 -12.43
CA VAL A 51 1.00 -3.65 -11.46
C VAL A 51 1.91 -4.55 -10.62
N PRO A 52 3.21 -4.19 -10.40
CA PRO A 52 4.09 -4.96 -9.54
C PRO A 52 3.48 -5.19 -8.15
N THR A 53 3.70 -6.34 -7.53
CA THR A 53 3.19 -6.58 -6.17
C THR A 53 4.04 -5.94 -5.09
N VAL A 54 5.29 -5.58 -5.40
CA VAL A 54 6.23 -4.93 -4.47
C VAL A 54 6.82 -3.66 -5.11
N SER A 55 6.83 -2.58 -4.35
CA SER A 55 7.53 -1.34 -4.71
C SER A 55 8.12 -0.73 -3.44
N ILE A 56 9.35 -1.07 -3.10
CA ILE A 56 10.01 -0.59 -1.88
C ILE A 56 11.30 0.16 -2.22
N ASP A 57 11.46 1.35 -1.64
CA ASP A 57 12.68 2.15 -1.76
C ASP A 57 13.72 1.74 -0.69
N GLU A 58 15.01 1.84 -1.04
CA GLU A 58 16.16 1.56 -0.16
C GLU A 58 16.16 2.40 1.12
N GLY A 59 16.50 1.79 2.26
CA GLY A 59 16.53 2.41 3.57
C GLY A 59 15.27 2.15 4.40
N ARG A 60 15.06 2.97 5.44
CA ARG A 60 13.98 2.82 6.41
C ARG A 60 12.85 3.83 6.14
N TRP A 61 11.72 3.35 5.63
CA TRP A 61 10.61 4.20 5.20
C TRP A 61 9.25 3.65 5.63
N LYS A 62 8.24 4.53 5.60
CA LYS A 62 6.84 4.15 5.85
C LYS A 62 6.35 3.28 4.70
N TYR A 63 5.65 2.19 5.05
CA TYR A 63 5.05 1.29 4.10
C TYR A 63 3.56 1.10 4.37
N VAL A 64 2.79 0.80 3.33
CA VAL A 64 1.40 0.34 3.46
C VAL A 64 1.18 -1.00 2.76
N LEU A 65 0.22 -1.75 3.27
CA LEU A 65 -0.30 -2.96 2.65
C LEU A 65 -1.63 -2.62 1.96
N ILE A 66 -1.73 -2.96 0.68
CA ILE A 66 -2.91 -2.71 -0.14
C ILE A 66 -3.44 -4.04 -0.65
N SER A 67 -4.76 -4.25 -0.64
CA SER A 67 -5.41 -5.32 -1.39
C SER A 67 -6.15 -4.72 -2.59
N ALA A 68 -6.13 -5.41 -3.72
CA ALA A 68 -6.90 -5.02 -4.90
C ALA A 68 -7.25 -6.24 -5.76
N THR A 69 -8.42 -6.21 -6.37
CA THR A 69 -8.91 -7.22 -7.32
C THR A 69 -8.41 -6.89 -8.72
N GLU A 70 -7.80 -7.88 -9.37
CA GLU A 70 -7.28 -7.74 -10.74
C GLU A 70 -8.41 -7.42 -11.74
N PRO A 71 -8.15 -6.58 -12.75
CA PRO A 71 -9.15 -6.24 -13.78
C PRO A 71 -9.51 -7.43 -14.66
N TYR A 72 -8.56 -8.36 -14.86
CA TYR A 72 -8.64 -9.48 -15.80
C TYR A 72 -8.25 -10.79 -15.12
N SER A 73 -8.82 -11.90 -15.60
CA SER A 73 -8.41 -13.24 -15.19
C SER A 73 -7.13 -13.63 -15.92
N THR A 74 -6.08 -13.95 -15.18
CA THR A 74 -4.75 -14.29 -15.74
C THR A 74 -4.55 -15.79 -15.97
N ASP A 75 -5.46 -16.63 -15.47
CA ASP A 75 -5.38 -18.09 -15.54
C ASP A 75 -6.47 -18.74 -16.41
N GLY A 76 -7.33 -17.93 -17.03
CA GLY A 76 -8.41 -18.40 -17.89
C GLY A 76 -9.59 -19.01 -17.13
N SER A 77 -9.61 -18.95 -15.80
CA SER A 77 -10.75 -19.39 -14.96
C SER A 77 -11.99 -18.51 -15.16
N GLY A 78 -11.81 -17.28 -15.64
CA GLY A 78 -12.84 -16.26 -15.66
C GLY A 78 -13.03 -15.57 -14.31
N GLU A 79 -12.32 -16.02 -13.26
CA GLU A 79 -12.30 -15.38 -11.95
C GLU A 79 -11.16 -14.35 -11.87
N CYS A 80 -11.47 -13.20 -11.28
CA CYS A 80 -10.48 -12.18 -10.96
C CYS A 80 -10.03 -12.37 -9.51
N TYR A 81 -8.72 -12.35 -9.28
CA TYR A 81 -8.15 -12.61 -7.96
C TYR A 81 -7.87 -11.30 -7.21
N THR A 82 -8.09 -11.32 -5.90
CA THR A 82 -7.64 -10.26 -5.00
C THR A 82 -6.20 -10.56 -4.55
N SER A 83 -5.29 -9.65 -4.91
CA SER A 83 -3.86 -9.72 -4.60
C SER A 83 -3.48 -8.67 -3.55
N PHE A 84 -2.36 -8.91 -2.86
CA PHE A 84 -1.75 -7.95 -1.93
C PHE A 84 -0.56 -7.25 -2.57
N TYR A 85 -0.42 -5.96 -2.27
CA TYR A 85 0.59 -5.05 -2.77
C TYR A 85 1.30 -4.39 -1.59
N VAL A 86 2.63 -4.36 -1.64
CA VAL A 86 3.47 -3.73 -0.63
C VAL A 86 4.17 -2.55 -1.25
N THR A 87 3.90 -1.34 -0.74
CA THR A 87 4.57 -0.13 -1.19
C THR A 87 5.23 0.61 -0.03
N SER A 88 6.48 1.03 -0.24
CA SER A 88 7.28 1.81 0.70
C SER A 88 8.02 2.90 -0.07
N LYS A 89 7.84 4.16 0.30
CA LYS A 89 8.35 5.30 -0.46
C LYS A 89 9.31 6.16 0.35
N LYS A 90 10.47 6.44 -0.24
CA LYS A 90 11.47 7.37 0.28
C LYS A 90 10.83 8.74 0.50
N TYR A 91 11.10 9.35 1.65
CA TYR A 91 10.59 10.67 2.02
C TYR A 91 9.05 10.78 2.12
N ALA A 92 8.32 9.67 2.23
CA ALA A 92 6.91 9.73 2.59
C ALA A 92 6.73 10.31 4.00
N GLU A 93 6.21 11.53 4.07
CA GLU A 93 5.93 12.24 5.32
C GLU A 93 4.90 11.49 6.16
N TYR A 94 3.89 10.90 5.52
CA TYR A 94 2.87 10.07 6.13
C TYR A 94 2.64 8.77 5.33
N HIS A 95 1.96 7.79 5.95
CA HIS A 95 1.63 6.52 5.28
C HIS A 95 0.74 6.73 4.06
N ARG A 96 -0.14 7.74 4.09
CA ARG A 96 -0.94 8.13 2.93
C ARG A 96 -0.06 8.52 1.74
N ASN A 97 1.03 9.24 1.95
CA ASN A 97 1.91 9.65 0.83
C ASN A 97 2.61 8.45 0.18
N ALA A 98 2.82 7.35 0.91
CA ALA A 98 3.27 6.09 0.33
C ALA A 98 2.14 5.36 -0.41
N ALA A 99 0.91 5.43 0.10
CA ALA A 99 -0.26 4.76 -0.48
C ALA A 99 -0.76 5.41 -1.78
N GLU A 100 -0.92 6.73 -1.78
CA GLU A 100 -1.64 7.49 -2.79
C GLU A 100 -1.14 7.27 -4.23
N PRO A 101 0.18 7.32 -4.52
CA PRO A 101 0.67 7.07 -5.87
C PRO A 101 0.39 5.64 -6.35
N TYR A 102 0.43 4.68 -5.43
CA TYR A 102 0.20 3.27 -5.74
C TYR A 102 -1.28 2.96 -5.96
N VAL A 103 -2.15 3.56 -5.14
CA VAL A 103 -3.61 3.51 -5.34
C VAL A 103 -3.97 4.10 -6.71
N ASN A 104 -3.43 5.27 -7.06
CA ASN A 104 -3.70 5.89 -8.36
C ASN A 104 -3.20 5.02 -9.52
N LEU A 105 -2.05 4.37 -9.38
CA LEU A 105 -1.53 3.41 -10.35
C LEU A 105 -2.50 2.23 -10.54
N LEU A 106 -2.96 1.61 -9.45
CA LEU A 106 -3.93 0.51 -9.48
C LEU A 106 -5.24 0.94 -10.17
N GLN A 107 -5.80 2.09 -9.77
CA GLN A 107 -7.03 2.63 -10.39
C GLN A 107 -6.84 2.90 -11.89
N SER A 108 -5.72 3.50 -12.29
CA SER A 108 -5.40 3.75 -13.70
C SER A 108 -5.27 2.48 -14.54
N ARG A 109 -4.99 1.35 -13.90
CA ARG A 109 -4.85 0.02 -14.54
C ARG A 109 -6.13 -0.82 -14.46
N GLY A 110 -7.22 -0.25 -13.94
CA GLY A 110 -8.54 -0.88 -13.88
C GLY A 110 -8.74 -1.83 -12.69
N TYR A 111 -7.83 -1.84 -11.72
CA TYR A 111 -8.01 -2.62 -10.50
C TYR A 111 -9.23 -2.16 -9.71
N ARG A 112 -9.88 -3.11 -9.04
CA ARG A 112 -11.12 -2.90 -8.29
C ARG A 112 -10.94 -3.29 -6.83
N ASP A 113 -11.93 -3.02 -5.99
CA ASP A 113 -11.96 -3.39 -4.58
C ASP A 113 -10.67 -3.01 -3.83
N ILE A 114 -10.17 -1.80 -4.12
CA ILE A 114 -8.88 -1.34 -3.60
C ILE A 114 -9.07 -0.93 -2.14
N HIS A 115 -8.27 -1.52 -1.25
CA HIS A 115 -8.26 -1.22 0.18
C HIS A 115 -6.85 -1.08 0.72
N VAL A 116 -6.59 -0.03 1.49
CA VAL A 116 -5.35 0.10 2.28
C VAL A 116 -5.61 -0.53 3.66
N SER A 117 -5.12 -1.76 3.85
CA SER A 117 -5.47 -2.61 5.00
C SER A 117 -4.63 -2.35 6.25
N GLY A 118 -3.59 -1.52 6.15
CA GLY A 118 -2.76 -1.11 7.27
C GLY A 118 -1.38 -0.65 6.80
N GLY A 119 -0.49 -0.38 7.74
CA GLY A 119 0.89 -0.02 7.41
C GLY A 119 1.86 -0.22 8.55
N GLY A 120 3.06 0.31 8.35
CA GLY A 120 4.18 0.25 9.28
C GLY A 120 5.40 0.90 8.66
N ARG A 121 6.58 0.32 8.89
CA ARG A 121 7.82 0.67 8.21
C ARG A 121 8.49 -0.56 7.62
N ILE A 122 9.24 -0.33 6.55
CA ILE A 122 10.16 -1.30 5.97
C ILE A 122 11.56 -0.71 6.04
N HIS A 123 12.50 -1.50 6.53
CA HIS A 123 13.93 -1.25 6.37
C HIS A 123 14.46 -2.24 5.33
N LEU A 124 14.76 -1.74 4.13
CA LEU A 124 15.49 -2.48 3.11
C LEU A 124 16.97 -2.07 3.21
N ASP A 125 17.83 -3.07 3.35
CA ASP A 125 19.28 -2.95 3.28
C ASP A 125 19.77 -3.89 2.17
N SER A 126 20.09 -3.30 1.01
CA SER A 126 20.52 -4.05 -0.17
C SER A 126 21.93 -4.62 -0.04
N ASP A 127 22.79 -3.99 0.76
CA ASP A 127 24.16 -4.42 0.97
C ASP A 127 24.19 -5.71 1.81
N GLU A 128 23.42 -5.73 2.91
CA GLU A 128 23.27 -6.90 3.79
C GLU A 128 22.22 -7.90 3.30
N ARG A 129 21.50 -7.56 2.22
CA ARG A 129 20.36 -8.33 1.68
C ARG A 129 19.32 -8.65 2.73
N THR A 130 18.94 -7.65 3.53
CA THR A 130 17.92 -7.80 4.57
C THR A 130 16.72 -6.89 4.34
N ILE A 131 15.56 -7.41 4.71
CA ILE A 131 14.31 -6.65 4.75
C ILE A 131 13.66 -6.89 6.11
N HIS A 132 13.38 -5.81 6.83
CA HIS A 132 12.68 -5.86 8.11
C HIS A 132 11.40 -5.01 8.08
N ILE A 133 10.27 -5.64 8.37
CA ILE A 133 8.92 -5.03 8.38
C ILE A 133 8.47 -4.86 9.83
N PHE A 134 8.08 -3.65 10.24
CA PHE A 134 7.76 -3.40 11.66
C PHE A 134 6.85 -2.18 11.89
N GLY A 135 6.36 -2.04 13.11
CA GLY A 135 5.55 -0.89 13.55
C GLY A 135 4.21 -0.73 12.84
N PHE A 136 3.58 0.43 12.97
CA PHE A 136 2.19 0.63 12.51
C PHE A 136 1.99 1.97 11.80
N SER A 137 0.80 2.18 11.25
CA SER A 137 0.35 3.49 10.74
C SER A 137 -0.62 4.15 11.71
N TYR A 138 -0.42 5.43 12.02
CA TYR A 138 -1.36 6.19 12.86
C TYR A 138 -2.73 6.36 12.19
N GLY A 139 -2.74 6.61 10.88
CA GLY A 139 -3.98 6.68 10.10
C GLY A 139 -4.56 5.31 9.72
N PHE A 140 -3.75 4.37 9.21
CA PHE A 140 -4.28 3.09 8.69
C PHE A 140 -4.34 1.96 9.72
N GLY A 141 -3.63 2.06 10.84
CA GLY A 141 -3.46 0.99 11.82
C GLY A 141 -2.31 0.03 11.49
N LEU A 142 -2.24 -1.07 12.26
CA LEU A 142 -1.26 -2.14 12.08
C LEU A 142 -1.57 -2.96 10.83
N GLY A 143 -0.62 -3.04 9.89
CA GLY A 143 -0.74 -3.93 8.74
C GLY A 143 -0.43 -5.39 9.08
N ASP A 144 -0.94 -6.33 8.27
CA ASP A 144 -0.51 -7.73 8.34
C ASP A 144 0.92 -7.86 7.79
N HIS A 145 1.91 -7.71 8.65
CA HIS A 145 3.32 -7.81 8.26
C HIS A 145 3.70 -9.21 7.79
N ALA A 146 3.00 -10.25 8.23
CA ALA A 146 3.22 -11.60 7.75
C ALA A 146 2.76 -11.75 6.29
N ALA A 147 1.62 -11.16 5.93
CA ALA A 147 1.18 -11.06 4.53
C ALA A 147 2.17 -10.24 3.70
N ALA A 148 2.59 -9.06 4.19
CA ALA A 148 3.59 -8.24 3.49
C ALA A 148 4.90 -8.99 3.23
N LYS A 149 5.40 -9.73 4.24
CA LYS A 149 6.57 -10.61 4.11
C LYS A 149 6.37 -11.62 2.97
N ARG A 150 5.24 -12.34 2.94
CA ARG A 150 4.97 -13.36 1.90
C ARG A 150 4.95 -12.75 0.50
N VAL A 151 4.43 -11.53 0.34
CA VAL A 151 4.43 -10.83 -0.95
C VAL A 151 5.86 -10.50 -1.39
N ILE A 152 6.68 -9.97 -0.47
CA ILE A 152 8.08 -9.64 -0.74
C ILE A 152 8.91 -10.88 -1.09
N GLU A 153 8.75 -11.98 -0.33
CA GLU A 153 9.49 -13.23 -0.56
C GLU A 153 9.19 -13.89 -1.93
N ARG A 154 8.05 -13.56 -2.54
CA ARG A 154 7.65 -14.07 -3.87
C ARG A 154 8.19 -13.22 -5.01
N ASP A 155 8.75 -12.05 -4.74
CA ASP A 155 9.30 -11.17 -5.77
C ASP A 155 10.75 -11.58 -6.09
N GLU A 156 11.02 -11.88 -7.36
CA GLU A 156 12.33 -12.37 -7.80
C GLU A 156 13.48 -11.39 -7.49
N ARG A 157 13.20 -10.08 -7.35
CA ARG A 157 14.24 -9.09 -6.99
C ARG A 157 14.80 -9.28 -5.59
N TYR A 158 14.01 -9.86 -4.68
CA TYR A 158 14.39 -10.09 -3.28
C TYR A 158 14.71 -11.56 -3.00
N LYS A 159 14.90 -12.36 -4.06
CA LYS A 159 15.32 -13.75 -3.91
C LYS A 159 16.66 -13.83 -3.19
N GLY A 160 16.68 -14.59 -2.10
CA GLY A 160 17.86 -14.73 -1.24
C GLY A 160 18.04 -13.62 -0.20
N PHE A 161 17.15 -12.62 -0.15
CA PHE A 161 17.12 -11.68 0.97
C PHE A 161 16.55 -12.36 2.23
N LYS A 162 17.04 -11.95 3.40
CA LYS A 162 16.45 -12.33 4.68
C LYS A 162 15.30 -11.38 5.01
N VAL A 163 14.06 -11.86 4.83
CA VAL A 163 12.85 -11.09 5.13
C VAL A 163 12.30 -11.45 6.51
N THR A 164 12.17 -10.45 7.38
CA THR A 164 11.72 -10.60 8.78
C THR A 164 10.65 -9.57 9.12
N TRP A 165 9.86 -9.83 10.16
CA TRP A 165 8.89 -8.86 10.65
C TRP A 165 8.71 -8.92 12.17
N SER A 166 8.20 -7.82 12.75
CA SER A 166 7.71 -7.73 14.13
C SER A 166 6.51 -6.79 14.20
N ASN A 167 5.56 -7.01 15.11
CA ASN A 167 4.49 -6.03 15.38
C ASN A 167 4.94 -4.90 16.31
N ASP A 168 6.16 -4.99 16.84
CA ASP A 168 6.73 -4.01 17.76
C ASP A 168 7.52 -2.93 17.01
N GLY A 169 7.73 -1.80 17.70
CA GLY A 169 8.57 -0.68 17.24
C GLY A 169 7.81 0.38 16.44
N TYR A 170 8.48 1.52 16.18
CA TYR A 170 8.03 2.56 15.26
C TYR A 170 9.24 3.22 14.58
#